data_AF-A0A9P3A817-F1
#
_entry.id   AF-A0A9P3A817-F1
#
_cell.length_a   1.000
_cell.length_b   1.000
_cell.length_c   1.000
_cell.angle_alpha   90.00
_cell.angle_beta   90.00
_cell.angle_gamma   90.00
#
_symmetry.space_group_name_H-M   'P 1'
#
loop_
_entity.id
_entity.type
_entity.pdbx_description
1 polymer ?
#
loop_
_entity_poly.entity_id
_entity_poly.type
_entity_poly.pdbx_seq_one_letter_code
_entity_poly.pdbx_strand_id
1 'polypeptide(L)'
;MAIGHDVVQYAVHRHLLHRPNLRLMRLLRHSVHHSTGATKGISACFMSGPDFFLEIVLPYLVPLAAIGGGGADTIFHTLVAASGAIGGLYEHSGYDFSVLLSAQRTKGEGTRSSSGSRESGRFRAVWVAILSLLASFLANRAHGEHHSRGNVSYSDGFGSPGLCDTLFGTRWDQVPERRRELEHEWQAQLQHAM
;
A
#
# COMPACT_ATOMS: atom_id res chain seq x y z
N MET A 1 -6.99 11.66 6.65
CA MET A 1 -7.40 10.38 6.03
C MET A 1 -6.21 9.48 5.80
N ALA A 2 -5.25 9.82 4.93
CA ALA A 2 -4.08 8.99 4.62
C ALA A 2 -3.29 8.47 5.84
N ILE A 3 -2.91 9.34 6.78
CA ILE A 3 -2.16 8.92 7.99
C ILE A 3 -3.03 8.08 8.94
N GLY A 4 -4.30 8.44 9.11
CA GLY A 4 -5.21 7.66 9.97
C GLY A 4 -5.46 6.27 9.39
N HIS A 5 -5.60 6.18 8.07
CA HIS A 5 -5.69 4.93 7.34
C HIS A 5 -4.43 4.09 7.56
N ASP A 6 -3.24 4.67 7.33
CA ASP A 6 -1.94 4.02 7.54
C ASP A 6 -1.83 3.35 8.92
N VAL A 7 -2.15 4.10 9.99
CA VAL A 7 -2.09 3.62 11.37
C VAL A 7 -3.08 2.50 11.64
N VAL A 8 -4.35 2.67 11.24
CA VAL A 8 -5.39 1.67 11.49
C VAL A 8 -5.13 0.41 10.67
N GLN A 9 -4.78 0.57 9.40
CA GLN A 9 -4.43 -0.54 8.51
C GLN A 9 -3.24 -1.32 9.06
N TYR A 10 -2.16 -0.63 9.45
CA TYR A 10 -1.00 -1.29 10.03
C TYR A 10 -1.35 -2.09 11.30
N ALA A 11 -2.07 -1.45 12.22
CA ALA A 11 -2.41 -2.07 13.50
C ALA A 11 -3.32 -3.29 13.32
N VAL A 12 -4.37 -3.17 12.51
CA VAL A 12 -5.34 -4.24 12.28
C VAL A 12 -4.71 -5.34 11.44
N HIS A 13 -4.12 -4.99 10.30
CA HIS A 13 -3.57 -5.98 9.38
C HIS A 13 -2.43 -6.77 10.03
N ARG A 14 -1.42 -6.10 10.59
CA ARG A 14 -0.24 -6.77 11.14
C ARG A 14 -0.50 -7.46 12.47
N HIS A 15 -1.23 -6.83 13.39
CA HIS A 15 -1.36 -7.32 14.76
C HIS A 15 -2.67 -8.08 15.05
N LEU A 16 -3.66 -8.01 14.17
CA LEU A 16 -4.90 -8.76 14.29
C LEU A 16 -5.04 -9.82 13.19
N LEU A 17 -4.96 -9.45 11.91
CA LEU A 17 -5.22 -10.38 10.80
C LEU A 17 -4.09 -11.42 10.63
N HIS A 18 -2.83 -11.00 10.79
CA HIS A 18 -1.65 -11.88 10.76
C HIS A 18 -1.33 -12.55 12.10
N ARG A 19 -2.18 -12.42 13.12
CA ARG A 19 -1.95 -13.17 14.37
C ARG A 19 -2.13 -14.67 14.14
N PRO A 20 -1.21 -15.53 14.62
CA PRO A 20 -1.30 -16.98 14.46
C PRO A 20 -2.35 -17.58 15.41
N ASN A 21 -3.62 -17.28 15.18
CA ASN A 21 -4.77 -17.80 15.92
C ASN A 21 -5.68 -18.57 14.97
N LEU A 22 -5.69 -19.90 15.10
CA LEU A 22 -6.42 -20.79 14.19
C LEU A 22 -7.92 -20.50 14.11
N ARG A 23 -8.56 -20.05 15.19
CA ARG A 23 -10.00 -19.72 15.18
C ARG A 23 -10.25 -18.43 14.41
N LEU A 24 -9.43 -17.42 14.67
CA LEU A 24 -9.52 -16.12 14.01
C LEU A 24 -9.22 -16.24 12.52
N MET A 25 -8.14 -16.94 12.14
CA MET A 25 -7.78 -17.16 10.73
C MET A 25 -8.88 -17.88 9.94
N ARG A 26 -9.57 -18.87 10.54
CA ARG A 26 -10.70 -19.55 9.91
C ARG A 26 -11.92 -18.64 9.71
N LEU A 27 -12.19 -17.77 10.68
CA LEU A 27 -13.29 -16.81 10.60
C LEU A 27 -13.03 -15.77 9.52
N LEU A 28 -11.82 -15.19 9.53
CA LEU A 28 -11.44 -14.13 8.60
C LEU A 28 -11.22 -14.64 7.18
N ARG A 29 -10.75 -15.88 7.00
CA ARG A 29 -10.27 -16.39 5.70
C ARG A 29 -9.15 -15.54 5.08
N HIS A 30 -8.46 -14.73 5.88
CA HIS A 30 -7.33 -13.92 5.46
C HIS A 30 -6.20 -14.78 4.83
N SER A 31 -5.99 -16.03 5.29
CA SER A 31 -5.06 -16.95 4.64
C SER A 31 -5.48 -17.40 3.23
N VAL A 32 -6.79 -17.45 2.96
CA VAL A 32 -7.34 -17.77 1.63
C VAL A 32 -7.16 -16.56 0.72
N HIS A 33 -7.40 -15.36 1.23
CA HIS A 33 -7.03 -14.11 0.55
C HIS A 33 -5.53 -14.11 0.17
N HIS A 34 -4.64 -14.47 1.10
CA HIS A 34 -3.20 -14.59 0.81
C HIS A 34 -2.85 -15.62 -0.27
N SER A 35 -3.63 -16.69 -0.40
CA SER A 35 -3.38 -17.75 -1.40
C SER A 35 -3.49 -17.28 -2.85
N THR A 36 -4.12 -16.14 -3.10
CA THR A 36 -4.26 -15.60 -4.47
C THR A 36 -3.01 -14.86 -4.96
N GLY A 37 -2.00 -14.64 -4.10
CA GLY A 37 -0.75 -13.97 -4.49
C GLY A 37 -0.96 -12.57 -5.06
N ALA A 38 -1.94 -11.82 -4.54
CA ALA A 38 -2.38 -10.53 -5.09
C ALA A 38 -2.73 -10.55 -6.60
N THR A 39 -3.13 -11.70 -7.17
CA THR A 39 -3.44 -11.79 -8.60
C THR A 39 -4.70 -10.98 -8.98
N LYS A 40 -4.63 -10.37 -10.18
CA LYS A 40 -5.55 -9.35 -10.69
C LYS A 40 -7.03 -9.75 -10.55
N GLY A 41 -7.74 -9.08 -9.64
CA GLY A 41 -9.17 -8.83 -9.62
C GLY A 41 -9.97 -9.67 -8.62
N ILE A 42 -9.43 -10.79 -8.15
CA ILE A 42 -10.22 -11.79 -7.39
C ILE A 42 -9.83 -11.84 -5.91
N SER A 43 -8.69 -11.26 -5.51
CA SER A 43 -8.17 -11.39 -4.14
C SER A 43 -9.16 -10.88 -3.08
N ALA A 44 -9.80 -9.73 -3.33
CA ALA A 44 -10.87 -9.22 -2.48
C ALA A 44 -12.09 -10.15 -2.38
N CYS A 45 -12.39 -10.94 -3.42
CA CYS A 45 -13.52 -11.89 -3.42
C CYS A 45 -13.28 -13.12 -2.53
N PHE A 46 -12.04 -13.37 -2.11
CA PHE A 46 -11.69 -14.46 -1.20
C PHE A 46 -11.66 -14.05 0.27
N MET A 47 -11.89 -12.77 0.56
CA MET A 47 -12.03 -12.24 1.91
C MET A 47 -13.40 -12.61 2.47
N SER A 48 -13.47 -12.94 3.76
CA SER A 48 -14.77 -13.00 4.45
C SER A 48 -15.31 -11.59 4.70
N GLY A 49 -16.59 -11.46 5.04
CA GLY A 49 -17.17 -10.16 5.43
C GLY A 49 -16.40 -9.47 6.57
N PRO A 50 -16.04 -10.17 7.67
CA PRO A 50 -15.20 -9.61 8.73
C PRO A 50 -13.80 -9.17 8.26
N ASP A 51 -13.16 -9.94 7.38
CA ASP A 51 -11.84 -9.63 6.83
C ASP A 51 -11.89 -8.39 5.94
N PHE A 52 -12.84 -8.36 5.01
CA PHE A 52 -13.14 -7.19 4.19
C PHE A 52 -13.44 -5.96 5.06
N PHE A 53 -14.22 -6.12 6.12
CA PHE A 53 -14.52 -5.01 7.01
C PHE A 53 -13.26 -4.49 7.72
N LEU A 54 -12.44 -5.39 8.29
CA LEU A 54 -11.26 -5.02 9.07
C LEU A 54 -10.13 -4.45 8.21
N GLU A 55 -9.92 -4.99 7.01
CA GLU A 55 -8.80 -4.65 6.13
C GLU A 55 -9.14 -3.55 5.12
N ILE A 56 -10.40 -3.43 4.70
CA ILE A 56 -10.83 -2.45 3.69
C ILE A 56 -11.72 -1.36 4.28
N VAL A 57 -12.72 -1.68 5.11
CA VAL A 57 -13.69 -0.66 5.56
C VAL A 57 -13.18 0.14 6.76
N LEU A 58 -12.67 -0.55 7.77
CA LEU A 58 -12.28 0.01 9.05
C LEU A 58 -11.16 1.05 8.95
N PRO A 59 -10.12 0.87 8.10
CA PRO A 59 -9.06 1.88 7.91
C PRO A 59 -9.57 3.20 7.34
N TYR A 60 -10.69 3.20 6.62
CA TYR A 60 -11.34 4.42 6.13
C TYR A 60 -12.36 4.96 7.15
N LEU A 61 -13.08 4.07 7.84
CA LEU A 61 -14.16 4.43 8.76
C LEU A 61 -13.67 5.04 10.09
N VAL A 62 -12.61 4.51 10.68
CA VAL A 62 -12.12 5.01 11.98
C VAL A 62 -11.56 6.44 11.87
N PRO A 63 -10.69 6.77 10.89
CA PRO A 63 -10.26 8.15 10.68
C PRO A 63 -11.43 9.07 10.35
N LEU A 64 -12.46 8.58 9.64
CA LEU A 64 -13.68 9.34 9.35
C LEU A 64 -14.44 9.71 10.62
N ALA A 65 -14.72 8.74 11.49
CA ALA A 65 -15.42 8.96 12.75
C ALA A 65 -14.63 9.87 13.69
N ALA A 66 -13.30 9.71 13.74
CA ALA A 66 -12.43 10.46 14.64
C ALA A 66 -12.14 11.90 14.18
N ILE A 67 -11.92 12.13 12.88
CA ILE A 67 -11.55 13.45 12.32
C ILE A 67 -12.79 14.24 11.88
N GLY A 68 -13.81 13.57 11.37
CA GLY A 68 -15.09 14.19 11.00
C GLY A 68 -15.95 14.61 12.19
N GLY A 69 -15.47 14.42 13.43
CA GLY A 69 -16.17 14.78 14.66
C GLY A 69 -17.50 14.05 14.89
N GLY A 70 -17.74 12.93 14.21
CA GLY A 70 -19.05 12.28 14.14
C GLY A 70 -20.16 13.13 13.48
N GLY A 71 -19.82 14.23 12.78
CA GLY A 71 -20.74 15.25 12.31
C GLY A 71 -21.53 14.87 11.05
N ALA A 72 -22.72 15.47 10.86
CA ALA A 72 -23.71 15.12 9.85
C ALA A 72 -23.43 15.58 8.40
N ASP A 73 -22.18 15.90 8.04
CA ASP A 73 -21.84 16.32 6.66
C ASP A 73 -21.88 15.13 5.70
N THR A 74 -23.03 14.97 5.05
CA THR A 74 -23.32 13.90 4.10
C THR A 74 -22.38 13.91 2.90
N ILE A 75 -21.87 15.07 2.46
CA ILE A 75 -20.94 15.14 1.34
C ILE A 75 -19.60 14.55 1.74
N PHE A 76 -19.07 14.95 2.90
CA PHE A 76 -17.82 14.40 3.44
C PHE A 76 -17.91 12.88 3.65
N HIS A 77 -18.99 12.40 4.26
CA HIS A 77 -19.23 10.96 4.45
C HIS A 77 -19.32 10.21 3.13
N THR A 78 -20.04 10.75 2.14
CA THR A 78 -20.20 10.10 0.84
C THR A 78 -18.88 10.04 0.07
N LEU A 79 -18.10 11.12 0.08
CA LEU A 79 -16.79 11.15 -0.57
C LEU A 79 -15.82 10.15 0.06
N VAL A 80 -15.82 10.03 1.39
CA VAL A 80 -14.95 9.07 2.09
C VAL A 80 -15.43 7.64 1.88
N ALA A 81 -16.73 7.36 1.96
CA ALA A 81 -17.30 6.04 1.69
C ALA A 81 -17.01 5.60 0.25
N ALA A 82 -17.18 6.49 -0.73
CA ALA A 82 -16.83 6.24 -2.12
C ALA A 82 -15.31 6.03 -2.29
N SER A 83 -14.48 6.81 -1.61
CA SER A 83 -13.02 6.66 -1.63
C SER A 83 -12.58 5.33 -1.02
N GLY A 84 -13.21 4.86 0.06
CA GLY A 84 -12.93 3.55 0.65
C GLY A 84 -13.43 2.40 -0.21
N ALA A 85 -14.62 2.53 -0.80
CA ALA A 85 -15.16 1.53 -1.72
C ALA A 85 -14.29 1.39 -2.98
N ILE A 86 -13.84 2.50 -3.57
CA ILE A 86 -13.00 2.48 -4.78
C ILE A 86 -11.55 2.16 -4.43
N GLY A 87 -10.98 2.88 -3.47
CA GLY A 87 -9.58 2.75 -3.05
C GLY A 87 -9.29 1.38 -2.46
N GLY A 88 -10.08 0.94 -1.49
CA GLY A 88 -9.89 -0.37 -0.86
C GLY A 88 -10.07 -1.54 -1.83
N LEU A 89 -11.06 -1.47 -2.75
CA LEU A 89 -11.18 -2.47 -3.81
C LEU A 89 -10.00 -2.41 -4.77
N TYR A 90 -9.51 -1.22 -5.13
CA TYR A 90 -8.36 -1.07 -6.01
C TYR A 90 -7.09 -1.67 -5.39
N GLU A 91 -6.77 -1.32 -4.14
CA GLU A 91 -5.65 -1.86 -3.36
C GLU A 91 -5.68 -3.40 -3.37
N HIS A 92 -6.84 -3.99 -3.14
CA HIS A 92 -7.01 -5.44 -3.07
C HIS A 92 -7.38 -6.10 -4.40
N SER A 93 -7.35 -5.33 -5.50
CA SER A 93 -7.60 -5.84 -6.84
C SER A 93 -6.34 -6.40 -7.49
N GLY A 94 -5.14 -6.16 -6.98
CA GLY A 94 -3.90 -6.56 -7.66
C GLY A 94 -3.63 -5.86 -9.00
N TYR A 95 -4.48 -4.92 -9.43
CA TYR A 95 -4.14 -4.01 -10.52
C TYR A 95 -3.15 -2.95 -10.00
N ASP A 96 -2.20 -2.59 -10.86
CA ASP A 96 -1.25 -1.50 -10.61
C ASP A 96 -1.30 -0.52 -11.80
N PHE A 97 -2.14 0.51 -11.67
CA PHE A 97 -2.26 1.55 -12.69
C PHE A 97 -1.07 2.51 -12.72
N SER A 98 -0.20 2.50 -11.71
CA SER A 98 1.03 3.30 -11.73
C SER A 98 1.96 2.93 -12.90
N VAL A 99 1.86 1.69 -13.38
CA VAL A 99 2.61 1.20 -14.55
C VAL A 99 2.22 1.96 -15.82
N LEU A 100 0.93 2.29 -15.99
CA LEU A 100 0.45 3.04 -17.15
C LEU A 100 0.98 4.48 -17.14
N LEU A 101 1.00 5.12 -15.97
CA LEU A 101 1.53 6.46 -15.78
C LEU A 101 3.06 6.52 -15.95
N SER A 102 3.75 5.50 -15.45
CA SER A 102 5.20 5.33 -15.61
C SER A 102 5.58 5.15 -17.09
N ALA A 103 4.77 4.44 -17.87
CA ALA A 103 4.98 4.28 -19.31
C ALA A 103 4.77 5.60 -20.10
N GLN A 104 3.89 6.49 -19.64
CA GLN A 104 3.73 7.82 -20.24
C GLN A 104 4.93 8.73 -19.93
N ARG A 105 5.53 8.60 -18.75
CA ARG A 105 6.75 9.33 -18.38
C ARG A 105 7.92 9.02 -19.31
N THR A 106 8.18 7.74 -19.58
CA THR A 106 9.31 7.30 -20.42
C THR A 106 9.14 7.68 -21.90
N LYS A 107 7.90 7.67 -22.42
CA LYS A 107 7.59 8.16 -23.78
C LYS A 107 7.89 9.65 -23.93
N GLY A 108 7.66 10.44 -22.88
CA GLY A 108 8.03 11.86 -22.86
C GLY A 108 9.54 12.08 -22.83
N GLU A 109 10.29 11.27 -22.06
CA GLU A 109 11.76 11.35 -21.95
C GLU A 109 12.52 11.00 -23.25
N GLY A 110 11.96 10.13 -24.09
CA GLY A 110 12.56 9.74 -25.38
C GLY A 110 12.61 10.84 -26.44
N THR A 111 11.81 11.91 -26.31
CA THR A 111 11.87 13.09 -27.21
C THR A 111 12.86 14.12 -26.66
N ARG A 112 14.16 13.80 -26.74
CA ARG A 112 15.25 14.78 -26.64
C ARG A 112 15.41 15.49 -27.99
N SER A 113 14.46 16.37 -28.33
CA SER A 113 14.75 17.40 -29.33
C SER A 113 15.37 18.59 -28.61
N SER A 114 16.60 18.91 -28.97
CA SER A 114 17.49 19.90 -28.34
C SER A 114 17.10 21.37 -28.60
N SER A 115 15.86 21.66 -29.04
CA SER A 115 15.39 23.00 -29.40
C SER A 115 14.17 23.51 -28.63
N GLY A 116 13.82 22.89 -27.48
CA GLY A 116 12.68 23.33 -26.67
C GLY A 116 12.93 24.67 -25.96
N SER A 117 12.01 25.62 -26.11
CA SER A 117 12.03 26.89 -25.38
C SER A 117 12.02 26.67 -23.86
N ARG A 118 12.64 27.57 -23.09
CA ARG A 118 12.70 27.51 -21.61
C ARG A 118 11.33 27.33 -20.94
N GLU A 119 10.28 27.85 -21.57
CA GLU A 119 8.90 27.74 -21.11
C GLU A 119 8.33 26.33 -21.30
N SER A 120 8.60 25.69 -22.44
CA SER A 120 8.23 24.29 -22.71
C SER A 120 8.86 23.31 -21.69
N GLY A 121 10.07 23.61 -21.21
CA GLY A 121 10.76 22.82 -20.20
C GLY A 121 10.10 22.87 -18.82
N ARG A 122 9.57 24.04 -18.41
CA ARG A 122 8.85 24.20 -17.13
C ARG A 122 7.52 23.46 -17.12
N PHE A 123 6.71 23.59 -18.16
CA PHE A 123 5.45 22.85 -18.28
C PHE A 123 5.67 21.34 -18.25
N ARG A 124 6.70 20.86 -18.96
CA ARG A 124 7.07 19.45 -18.96
C ARG A 124 7.53 18.97 -17.58
N ALA A 125 8.31 19.76 -16.84
CA ALA A 125 8.74 19.40 -15.49
C ALA A 125 7.55 19.30 -14.52
N VAL A 126 6.61 20.25 -14.59
CA VAL A 126 5.37 20.21 -13.80
C VAL A 126 4.54 18.98 -14.15
N TRP A 127 4.39 18.67 -15.44
CA TRP A 127 3.67 17.49 -15.89
C TRP A 127 4.29 16.17 -15.38
N VAL A 128 5.62 16.04 -15.44
CA VAL A 128 6.33 14.88 -14.89
C VAL A 128 6.16 14.77 -13.37
N ALA A 129 6.16 15.89 -12.65
CA ALA A 129 5.90 15.89 -11.21
C ALA A 129 4.47 15.42 -10.88
N ILE A 130 3.46 15.89 -11.63
CA ILE A 130 2.06 15.45 -11.48
C ILE A 130 1.93 13.95 -11.77
N LEU A 131 2.51 13.47 -12.88
CA LEU A 131 2.50 12.05 -13.21
C LEU A 131 3.19 11.20 -12.14
N SER A 132 4.28 11.71 -11.55
CA SER A 132 4.99 11.02 -10.48
C SER A 132 4.14 10.94 -9.21
N LEU A 133 3.47 12.03 -8.84
CA LEU A 133 2.56 12.05 -7.70
C LEU A 133 1.40 11.07 -7.89
N LEU A 134 0.76 11.07 -9.07
CA LEU A 134 -0.33 10.14 -9.40
C LEU A 134 0.14 8.69 -9.44
N ALA A 135 1.34 8.43 -9.99
CA ALA A 135 1.92 7.09 -10.01
C ALA A 135 2.20 6.58 -8.59
N SER A 136 2.76 7.41 -7.71
CA SER A 136 2.95 7.06 -6.30
C SER A 136 1.61 6.83 -5.59
N PHE A 137 0.61 7.65 -5.87
CA PHE A 137 -0.72 7.53 -5.28
C PHE A 137 -1.46 6.24 -5.69
N LEU A 138 -1.24 5.79 -6.93
CA LEU A 138 -1.85 4.58 -7.49
C LEU A 138 -0.96 3.35 -7.39
N ALA A 139 0.23 3.44 -6.80
CA ALA A 139 1.12 2.28 -6.72
C ALA A 139 0.49 1.20 -5.84
N ASN A 140 0.40 -0.02 -6.37
CA ASN A 140 -0.13 -1.17 -5.63
C ASN A 140 0.92 -2.27 -5.40
N ARG A 141 2.18 -1.95 -5.66
CA ARG A 141 3.30 -2.88 -5.57
C ARG A 141 3.44 -3.48 -4.18
N ALA A 142 3.30 -2.67 -3.15
CA ALA A 142 3.56 -3.10 -1.78
C ALA A 142 2.59 -4.17 -1.29
N HIS A 143 1.33 -4.10 -1.74
CA HIS A 143 0.37 -5.17 -1.47
C HIS A 143 0.81 -6.49 -2.13
N GLY A 144 1.26 -6.43 -3.38
CA GLY A 144 1.80 -7.59 -4.08
C GLY A 144 3.01 -8.20 -3.38
N GLU A 145 3.93 -7.36 -2.91
CA GLU A 145 5.09 -7.81 -2.14
C GLU A 145 4.68 -8.45 -0.80
N HIS A 146 3.68 -7.89 -0.12
CA HIS A 146 3.12 -8.44 1.11
C HIS A 146 2.54 -9.84 0.93
N HIS A 147 1.72 -10.07 -0.11
CA HIS A 147 1.21 -11.41 -0.43
C HIS A 147 2.34 -12.42 -0.73
N SER A 148 3.46 -11.96 -1.27
CA SER A 148 4.60 -12.82 -1.63
C SER A 148 5.57 -13.08 -0.48
N ARG A 149 5.58 -12.23 0.56
CA ARG A 149 6.56 -12.25 1.65
C ARG A 149 5.88 -12.03 3.00
N GLY A 150 5.84 -13.07 3.83
CA GLY A 150 5.15 -13.02 5.13
C GLY A 150 5.73 -12.07 6.19
N ASN A 151 6.89 -11.45 5.96
CA ASN A 151 7.50 -10.48 6.89
C ASN A 151 7.33 -9.01 6.45
N VAL A 152 6.81 -8.79 5.24
CA VAL A 152 6.44 -7.46 4.73
C VAL A 152 5.04 -7.13 5.22
N SER A 153 4.79 -5.88 5.57
CA SER A 153 3.44 -5.36 5.81
C SER A 153 3.04 -4.43 4.67
N TYR A 154 1.74 -4.15 4.60
CA TYR A 154 1.15 -3.28 3.58
C TYR A 154 0.26 -2.24 4.25
N SER A 155 0.82 -1.04 4.41
CA SER A 155 0.13 0.18 4.83
C SER A 155 0.30 1.31 3.82
N ASP A 156 1.16 1.17 2.81
CA ASP A 156 1.48 2.12 1.72
C ASP A 156 0.56 2.00 0.48
N GLY A 157 -0.74 1.76 0.71
CA GLY A 157 -1.76 1.68 -0.34
C GLY A 157 -2.20 3.02 -0.95
N PHE A 158 -3.34 3.01 -1.65
CA PHE A 158 -4.00 4.15 -2.32
C PHE A 158 -3.98 5.42 -1.47
N GLY A 159 -3.00 6.29 -1.74
CA GLY A 159 -2.81 7.55 -1.01
C GLY A 159 -2.25 7.45 0.41
N SER A 160 -1.90 6.25 0.88
CA SER A 160 -1.29 6.03 2.19
C SER A 160 0.24 6.04 2.11
N PRO A 161 0.95 6.75 3.00
CA PRO A 161 2.39 7.00 2.86
C PRO A 161 3.30 5.84 3.30
N GLY A 162 2.78 4.78 3.92
CA GLY A 162 3.60 3.69 4.48
C GLY A 162 4.43 4.13 5.67
N LEU A 163 3.92 5.04 6.50
CA LEU A 163 4.69 5.60 7.61
C LEU A 163 4.96 4.52 8.65
N CYS A 164 3.94 3.75 9.05
CA CYS A 164 4.11 2.65 9.98
C CYS A 164 5.08 1.60 9.43
N ASP A 165 4.95 1.21 8.16
CA ASP A 165 5.87 0.26 7.53
C ASP A 165 7.32 0.74 7.52
N THR A 166 7.52 2.03 7.30
CA THR A 166 8.85 2.66 7.32
C THR A 166 9.40 2.71 8.75
N LEU A 167 8.60 3.14 9.72
CA LEU A 167 9.00 3.29 11.12
C LEU A 167 9.33 1.96 11.78
N PHE A 168 8.52 0.94 11.53
CA PHE A 168 8.70 -0.39 12.11
C PHE A 168 9.55 -1.32 11.25
N GLY A 169 9.92 -0.89 10.04
CA GLY A 169 10.85 -1.62 9.21
C GLY A 169 10.30 -2.82 8.48
N THR A 170 9.04 -2.73 8.13
CA THR A 170 8.26 -3.81 7.54
C THR A 170 7.87 -3.50 6.10
N ARG A 171 8.39 -2.38 5.58
CA ARG A 171 8.23 -1.96 4.19
C ARG A 171 8.95 -2.92 3.23
N TRP A 172 8.33 -3.16 2.08
CA TRP A 172 8.75 -4.17 1.11
C TRP A 172 10.19 -4.00 0.57
N ASP A 173 10.70 -2.77 0.50
CA ASP A 173 12.04 -2.41 0.02
C ASP A 173 13.09 -2.45 1.13
N GLN A 174 12.72 -2.18 2.39
CA GLN A 174 13.63 -2.23 3.54
C GLN A 174 13.87 -3.64 4.06
N VAL A 175 12.87 -4.51 3.99
CA VAL A 175 12.94 -5.88 4.54
C VAL A 175 14.10 -6.70 3.94
N PRO A 176 14.34 -6.70 2.61
CA PRO A 176 15.48 -7.41 2.02
C PRO A 176 16.84 -6.90 2.51
N GLU A 177 16.98 -5.58 2.68
CA GLU A 177 18.23 -4.95 3.12
C GLU A 177 18.55 -5.33 4.57
N ARG A 178 17.59 -5.17 5.48
CA ARG A 178 17.75 -5.58 6.89
C ARG A 178 18.08 -7.06 7.04
N ARG A 179 17.47 -7.92 6.22
CA ARG A 179 17.77 -9.35 6.24
C ARG A 179 19.24 -9.61 5.90
N ARG A 180 19.80 -8.90 4.91
CA ARG A 180 21.22 -9.03 4.56
C ARG A 180 22.12 -8.54 5.69
N GLU A 181 21.79 -7.40 6.30
CA GLU A 181 22.54 -6.86 7.44
C GLU A 181 22.59 -7.86 8.62
N LEU A 182 21.45 -8.45 8.98
CA LEU A 182 21.35 -9.48 10.01
C LEU A 182 22.14 -10.74 9.66
N GLU A 183 22.09 -11.19 8.40
CA GLU A 183 22.87 -12.34 7.92
C GLU A 183 24.37 -12.04 8.01
N HIS A 184 24.82 -10.83 7.64
CA HIS A 184 26.22 -10.43 7.78
C HIS A 184 26.68 -10.39 9.24
N GLU A 185 25.88 -9.81 10.14
CA GLU A 185 26.20 -9.76 11.57
C GLU A 185 26.27 -11.16 12.19
N TRP A 186 25.31 -12.04 11.86
CA TRP A 186 25.31 -13.42 12.30
C TRP A 186 26.57 -14.19 11.86
N GLN A 187 27.00 -14.01 10.61
CA GLN A 187 28.23 -14.64 10.10
C GLN A 187 29.48 -14.09 10.82
N ALA A 188 29.53 -12.79 11.10
CA ALA A 188 30.63 -12.18 11.85
C ALA A 188 30.72 -12.75 13.28
N GLN A 189 29.57 -12.93 13.96
CA GLN A 189 29.52 -13.54 15.29
C GLN A 189 30.01 -15.00 15.28
N LEU A 190 29.63 -15.78 14.27
CA LEU A 190 30.11 -17.16 14.10
C LEU A 190 31.63 -17.24 13.90
N GLN A 191 32.21 -16.31 13.13
CA GLN A 191 33.66 -16.25 12.91
C GLN A 191 34.42 -15.85 14.18
N HIS A 192 33.84 -15.02 15.05
CA HIS A 192 34.44 -14.65 16.33
C HIS A 192 34.31 -15.74 17.41
N ALA A 193 33.40 -16.70 17.23
CA ALA A 193 33.16 -17.80 18.17
C ALA A 193 34.00 -19.06 17.89
N MET A 194 34.72 -19.11 16.76
CA MET A 194 35.68 -20.17 16.40
C MET A 194 37.10 -19.77 16.75
#